data_AF-A0A2N0LJJ8-F1
#
_entry.id   AF-A0A2N0LJJ8-F1
#
_cell.length_a   1.000
_cell.length_b   1.000
_cell.length_c   1.000
_cell.angle_alpha   90.00
_cell.angle_beta   90.00
_cell.angle_gamma   90.00
#
_symmetry.space_group_name_H-M   'P 1'
#
loop_
_entity.id
_entity.type
_entity.pdbx_description
1 polymer ?
#
loop_
_entity_poly.entity_id
_entity_poly.type
_entity_poly.pdbx_seq_one_letter_code
_entity_poly.pdbx_strand_id
1 'polypeptide(L)'
;MPQFLTYSYNSVAQEVVCAEDAISNLPGILDRLGSTRAMVVCGPSILEKSNVIQRVQDGLGDRCIGLFSGVAPHSAVHTLDEAMRLANDLKPDALDSVGGGSTHDTAKGISTLLGEGGKIHDHQVIFEPPDKIIYPTLSNHRVPIVAV
;
A
#
# COMPACT_ATOMS: atom_id res chain seq x y z
N MET A 1 24.76 22.14 -12.10
CA MET A 1 23.81 21.02 -12.26
C MET A 1 23.40 20.59 -10.86
N PRO A 2 22.11 20.64 -10.47
CA PRO A 2 21.70 20.00 -9.22
C PRO A 2 22.00 18.50 -9.34
N GLN A 3 22.67 17.94 -8.33
CA GLN A 3 22.96 16.51 -8.28
C GLN A 3 21.74 15.83 -7.65
N PHE A 4 21.00 15.06 -8.45
CA PHE A 4 19.88 14.29 -7.95
C PHE A 4 20.40 13.15 -7.07
N LEU A 5 19.83 13.05 -5.86
CA LEU A 5 20.15 11.97 -4.94
C LEU A 5 19.62 10.66 -5.54
N THR A 6 20.53 9.70 -5.76
CA THR A 6 20.18 8.36 -6.25
C THR A 6 20.78 7.32 -5.31
N TYR A 7 19.93 6.49 -4.69
CA TYR A 7 20.36 5.36 -3.86
C TYR A 7 19.29 4.27 -3.79
N SER A 8 19.74 3.05 -3.49
CA SER A 8 18.88 1.97 -2.99
C SER A 8 19.44 1.48 -1.66
N TYR A 9 18.56 1.27 -0.69
CA TYR A 9 18.90 0.72 0.62
C TYR A 9 17.95 -0.43 0.94
N ASN A 10 18.51 -1.61 1.14
CA ASN A 10 17.76 -2.81 1.52
C ASN A 10 18.05 -3.13 2.99
N SER A 11 16.99 -3.17 3.79
CA SER A 11 17.01 -3.59 5.19
C SER A 11 16.20 -4.85 5.39
N VAL A 12 16.28 -5.44 6.59
CA VAL A 12 15.47 -6.63 6.93
C VAL A 12 13.96 -6.39 6.78
N ALA A 13 13.49 -5.15 7.00
CA ALA A 13 12.06 -4.83 7.01
C ALA A 13 11.54 -4.23 5.70
N GLN A 14 12.39 -3.53 4.93
CA GLN A 14 11.98 -2.77 3.75
C GLN A 14 13.15 -2.47 2.81
N GLU A 15 12.82 -2.27 1.53
CA GLU A 15 13.68 -1.67 0.52
C GLU A 15 13.26 -0.21 0.28
N VAL A 16 14.22 0.70 0.20
CA VAL A 16 14.01 2.11 -0.14
C VAL A 16 14.75 2.40 -1.44
N VAL A 17 14.02 2.87 -2.44
CA VAL A 17 14.58 3.29 -3.74
C VAL A 17 14.32 4.78 -3.92
N CYS A 18 15.38 5.55 -4.07
CA CYS A 18 15.32 6.97 -4.40
C CYS A 18 16.13 7.17 -5.68
N ALA A 19 15.47 7.50 -6.78
CA ALA A 19 16.11 7.75 -8.06
C ALA A 19 15.20 8.63 -8.92
N GLU A 20 15.79 9.34 -9.88
CA GLU A 20 15.00 9.89 -10.98
C GLU A 20 14.29 8.74 -11.69
N ASP A 21 12.98 8.90 -11.91
CA ASP A 21 12.14 7.90 -12.57
C ASP A 21 12.06 6.52 -11.89
N ALA A 22 12.20 6.45 -10.55
CA ALA A 22 12.10 5.20 -9.80
C ALA A 22 10.81 4.39 -10.06
N ILE A 23 9.70 5.06 -10.41
CA ILE A 23 8.41 4.44 -10.75
C ILE A 23 8.53 3.46 -11.93
N SER A 24 9.40 3.75 -12.89
CA SER A 24 9.62 2.87 -14.06
C SER A 24 10.22 1.51 -13.68
N ASN A 25 10.71 1.35 -12.44
CA ASN A 25 11.23 0.09 -11.92
C ASN A 25 10.20 -0.74 -11.14
N LEU A 26 8.94 -0.31 -11.06
CA LEU A 26 7.87 -1.06 -10.38
C LEU A 26 7.75 -2.53 -10.84
N PRO A 27 7.84 -2.87 -12.15
CA PRO A 27 7.83 -4.27 -12.58
C PRO A 27 8.93 -5.12 -11.93
N GLY A 28 10.16 -4.59 -11.87
CA GLY A 28 11.29 -5.29 -11.27
C GLY A 28 11.14 -5.43 -9.75
N ILE A 29 10.47 -4.48 -9.08
CA ILE A 29 10.12 -4.58 -7.66
C ILE A 29 9.09 -5.71 -7.46
N LEU A 30 8.02 -5.74 -8.25
CA LEU A 30 7.01 -6.80 -8.18
C LEU A 30 7.58 -8.18 -8.50
N ASP A 31 8.52 -8.28 -9.45
CA ASP A 31 9.20 -9.54 -9.77
C ASP A 31 9.95 -10.10 -8.55
N ARG A 32 10.66 -9.24 -7.79
CA ARG A 32 11.36 -9.65 -6.56
C ARG A 32 10.40 -10.06 -5.45
N LEU A 33 9.20 -9.48 -5.42
CA LEU A 33 8.14 -9.83 -4.48
C LEU A 33 7.35 -11.08 -4.90
N GLY A 34 7.53 -11.56 -6.14
CA GLY A 34 6.75 -12.67 -6.69
C GLY A 34 5.29 -12.31 -6.99
N SER A 35 5.00 -11.02 -7.18
CA SER A 35 3.65 -10.49 -7.35
C SER A 35 3.36 -10.16 -8.83
N THR A 36 2.13 -10.44 -9.26
CA THR A 36 1.69 -10.31 -10.65
C THR A 36 0.40 -9.51 -10.81
N ARG A 37 -0.25 -9.18 -9.69
CA ARG A 37 -1.60 -8.62 -9.60
C ARG A 37 -1.64 -7.51 -8.55
N ALA A 38 -1.20 -6.33 -8.95
CA ALA A 38 -1.17 -5.16 -8.09
C ALA A 38 -2.49 -4.38 -8.13
N MET A 39 -2.99 -3.99 -6.97
CA MET A 39 -4.06 -3.00 -6.85
C MET A 39 -3.46 -1.66 -6.40
N VAL A 40 -3.74 -0.61 -7.15
CA VAL A 40 -3.31 0.76 -6.83
C VAL A 40 -4.28 1.36 -5.82
N VAL A 41 -3.75 2.01 -4.77
CA VAL A 41 -4.50 2.66 -3.70
C VAL A 41 -4.05 4.12 -3.60
N CYS A 42 -4.96 5.08 -3.74
CA CYS A 42 -4.64 6.50 -3.67
C CYS A 42 -5.81 7.35 -3.14
N GLY A 43 -5.54 8.61 -2.85
CA GLY A 43 -6.57 9.60 -2.52
C GLY A 43 -7.03 10.39 -3.77
N PRO A 44 -8.22 11.01 -3.73
CA PRO A 44 -8.77 11.72 -4.88
C PRO A 44 -7.88 12.91 -5.31
N SER A 45 -7.28 13.62 -4.34
CA SER A 45 -6.46 14.80 -4.66
C SER A 45 -5.18 14.49 -5.46
N ILE A 46 -4.55 13.32 -5.25
CA ILE A 46 -3.33 12.97 -6.01
C ILE A 46 -3.68 12.41 -7.39
N LEU A 47 -4.82 11.72 -7.50
CA LEU A 47 -5.38 11.29 -8.77
C LEU A 47 -5.72 12.48 -9.67
N GLU A 48 -6.34 13.53 -9.11
CA GLU A 48 -6.78 14.69 -9.89
C GLU A 48 -5.67 15.68 -10.25
N LYS A 49 -4.68 15.87 -9.37
CA LYS A 49 -3.71 16.98 -9.47
C LYS A 49 -2.34 16.58 -9.99
N SER A 50 -2.10 15.31 -10.27
CA SER A 50 -0.80 14.78 -10.66
C SER A 50 -0.94 13.66 -11.68
N ASN A 51 0.09 13.46 -12.50
CA ASN A 51 0.18 12.32 -13.41
C ASN A 51 0.82 11.07 -12.75
N VAL A 52 1.15 11.12 -11.46
CA VAL A 52 1.84 10.03 -10.77
C VAL A 52 1.04 8.72 -10.77
N ILE A 53 -0.29 8.79 -10.62
CA ILE A 53 -1.15 7.59 -10.69
C ILE A 53 -1.08 6.98 -12.09
N GLN A 54 -1.17 7.79 -13.14
CA GLN A 54 -1.04 7.33 -14.51
C GLN A 54 0.32 6.66 -14.74
N ARG A 55 1.42 7.29 -14.30
CA ARG A 55 2.78 6.72 -14.41
C ARG A 55 2.93 5.39 -13.69
N VAL A 56 2.30 5.24 -12.51
CA VAL A 56 2.27 3.97 -11.76
C VAL A 56 1.49 2.92 -12.55
N GLN A 57 0.28 3.24 -13.03
CA GLN A 57 -0.52 2.30 -13.84
C GLN A 57 0.19 1.90 -15.14
N ASP A 58 0.81 2.85 -15.84
CA ASP A 58 1.60 2.59 -17.05
C ASP A 58 2.81 1.71 -16.75
N GLY A 59 3.52 2.00 -15.65
CA GLY A 59 4.66 1.20 -15.21
C GLY A 59 4.28 -0.24 -14.84
N LEU A 60 3.11 -0.42 -14.21
CA LEU A 60 2.58 -1.74 -13.85
C LEU A 60 2.03 -2.52 -15.07
N GLY A 61 1.52 -1.82 -16.09
CA GLY A 61 0.90 -2.41 -17.26
C GLY A 61 -0.22 -3.38 -16.90
N ASP A 62 -0.20 -4.58 -17.50
CA ASP A 62 -1.21 -5.63 -17.27
C ASP A 62 -1.28 -6.14 -15.83
N ARG A 63 -0.28 -5.84 -14.99
CA ARG A 63 -0.28 -6.19 -13.56
C ARG A 63 -1.17 -5.27 -12.73
N CYS A 64 -1.54 -4.09 -13.23
CA CYS A 64 -2.49 -3.20 -12.55
C CYS A 64 -3.91 -3.75 -12.72
N ILE A 65 -4.41 -4.47 -11.71
CA ILE A 65 -5.72 -5.12 -11.78
C ILE A 65 -6.86 -4.24 -11.25
N GLY A 66 -6.56 -3.09 -10.66
CA GLY A 66 -7.57 -2.13 -10.22
C GLY A 66 -6.99 -0.92 -9.50
N LEU A 67 -7.85 0.07 -9.30
CA LEU A 67 -7.55 1.34 -8.65
C LEU A 67 -8.63 1.64 -7.61
N PHE A 68 -8.23 1.78 -6.35
CA PHE A 68 -9.03 2.41 -5.31
C PHE A 68 -8.55 3.84 -5.08
N SER A 69 -9.37 4.84 -5.42
CA SER A 69 -9.03 6.26 -5.28
C SER A 69 -9.79 6.99 -4.17
N GLY A 70 -10.45 6.23 -3.29
CA GLY A 70 -11.35 6.74 -2.25
C GLY A 70 -10.65 7.11 -0.94
N VAL A 71 -9.31 7.10 -0.86
CA VAL A 71 -8.61 7.35 0.41
C VAL A 71 -8.93 8.74 0.95
N ALA A 72 -9.59 8.78 2.10
CA ALA A 72 -9.90 10.00 2.84
C ALA A 72 -8.77 10.35 3.83
N PRO A 73 -8.64 11.64 4.22
CA PRO A 73 -7.74 12.04 5.30
C PRO A 73 -7.98 11.23 6.58
N HIS A 74 -6.91 10.88 7.28
CA HIS A 74 -6.93 10.10 8.53
C HIS A 74 -7.42 8.65 8.41
N SER A 75 -7.53 8.11 7.19
CA SER A 75 -7.76 6.67 6.96
C SER A 75 -8.99 6.13 7.70
N ALA A 76 -10.13 6.79 7.53
CA ALA A 76 -11.36 6.40 8.21
C ALA A 76 -11.76 4.95 7.91
N VAL A 77 -12.30 4.24 8.91
CA VAL A 77 -12.61 2.80 8.81
C VAL A 77 -13.55 2.47 7.64
N HIS A 78 -14.53 3.32 7.34
CA HIS A 78 -15.46 3.09 6.23
C HIS A 78 -14.75 3.10 4.85
N THR A 79 -13.68 3.89 4.69
CA THR A 79 -12.84 3.88 3.48
C THR A 79 -12.19 2.52 3.28
N LEU A 80 -11.77 1.88 4.37
CA LEU A 80 -11.19 0.55 4.33
C LEU A 80 -12.23 -0.51 3.96
N ASP A 81 -13.47 -0.41 4.45
CA ASP A 81 -14.57 -1.31 4.06
C ASP A 81 -14.85 -1.23 2.54
N GLU A 82 -14.85 -0.03 1.97
CA GLU A 82 -15.01 0.18 0.53
C GLU A 82 -13.85 -0.40 -0.28
N ALA A 83 -12.61 -0.13 0.16
CA ALA A 83 -11.42 -0.68 -0.49
C ALA A 83 -11.39 -2.22 -0.42
N MET A 84 -11.83 -2.82 0.69
CA MET A 84 -11.88 -4.27 0.86
C MET A 84 -12.91 -4.95 -0.04
N ARG A 85 -14.03 -4.28 -0.38
CA ARG A 85 -14.97 -4.83 -1.38
C ARG A 85 -14.26 -5.02 -2.72
N LEU A 86 -13.56 -3.98 -3.19
CA LEU A 86 -12.79 -4.05 -4.42
C LEU A 86 -11.66 -5.10 -4.32
N ALA A 87 -10.93 -5.12 -3.21
CA ALA A 87 -9.84 -6.08 -3.01
C ALA A 87 -10.33 -7.54 -3.00
N ASN A 88 -11.50 -7.82 -2.44
CA ASN A 88 -12.10 -9.16 -2.42
C ASN A 88 -12.52 -9.64 -3.82
N ASP A 89 -13.03 -8.73 -4.65
CA ASP A 89 -13.40 -9.03 -6.04
C ASP A 89 -12.17 -9.25 -6.91
N LEU A 90 -11.15 -8.39 -6.75
CA LEU A 90 -9.94 -8.38 -7.56
C LEU A 90 -8.89 -9.40 -7.12
N LYS A 91 -8.82 -9.73 -5.83
CA LYS A 91 -7.81 -10.61 -5.23
C LYS A 91 -6.37 -10.20 -5.64
N PRO A 92 -5.91 -9.00 -5.23
CA PRO A 92 -4.55 -8.57 -5.49
C PRO A 92 -3.54 -9.42 -4.71
N ASP A 93 -2.35 -9.62 -5.29
CA ASP A 93 -1.19 -10.23 -4.65
C ASP A 93 -0.11 -9.20 -4.27
N ALA A 94 -0.37 -7.91 -4.52
CA ALA A 94 0.40 -6.75 -4.06
C ALA A 94 -0.48 -5.49 -4.00
N LEU A 95 -0.07 -4.53 -3.18
CA LEU A 95 -0.68 -3.19 -3.15
C LEU A 95 0.35 -2.13 -3.54
N ASP A 96 -0.03 -1.23 -4.44
CA ASP A 96 0.74 -0.02 -4.76
C ASP A 96 0.05 1.19 -4.10
N SER A 97 0.58 1.65 -2.97
CA SER A 97 0.03 2.80 -2.26
C SER A 97 0.69 4.08 -2.76
N VAL A 98 -0.08 5.00 -3.35
CA VAL A 98 0.45 6.21 -3.99
C VAL A 98 -0.07 7.47 -3.30
N GLY A 99 0.81 8.22 -2.63
CA GLY A 99 0.45 9.47 -1.96
C GLY A 99 1.10 9.67 -0.59
N GLY A 100 0.30 10.07 0.40
CA GLY A 100 0.80 10.39 1.74
C GLY A 100 0.48 9.31 2.78
N GLY A 101 0.72 9.64 4.06
CA GLY A 101 0.52 8.72 5.18
C GLY A 101 -0.87 8.09 5.25
N SER A 102 -1.94 8.83 4.95
CA SER A 102 -3.30 8.27 4.92
C SER A 102 -3.47 7.16 3.85
N THR A 103 -2.82 7.31 2.68
CA THR A 103 -2.82 6.27 1.66
C THR A 103 -2.05 5.04 2.13
N HIS A 104 -0.85 5.22 2.68
CA HIS A 104 -0.01 4.13 3.14
C HIS A 104 -0.67 3.38 4.32
N ASP A 105 -1.29 4.08 5.25
CA ASP A 105 -2.00 3.47 6.38
C ASP A 105 -3.27 2.74 5.93
N THR A 106 -4.00 3.28 4.95
CA THR A 106 -5.11 2.55 4.33
C THR A 106 -4.62 1.26 3.66
N ALA A 107 -3.51 1.31 2.92
CA ALA A 107 -2.92 0.12 2.30
C ALA A 107 -2.47 -0.93 3.33
N LYS A 108 -1.88 -0.52 4.48
CA LYS A 108 -1.57 -1.43 5.59
C LYS A 108 -2.83 -2.08 6.16
N GLY A 109 -3.92 -1.32 6.29
CA GLY A 109 -5.23 -1.84 6.67
C GLY A 109 -5.73 -2.90 5.71
N ILE A 110 -5.69 -2.63 4.40
CA ILE A 110 -6.11 -3.58 3.35
C ILE A 110 -5.26 -4.85 3.41
N SER A 111 -3.93 -4.70 3.46
CA SER A 111 -2.99 -5.82 3.53
C SER A 111 -3.23 -6.69 4.77
N THR A 112 -3.50 -6.06 5.92
CA THR A 112 -3.85 -6.76 7.17
C THR A 112 -5.14 -7.54 7.01
N LEU A 113 -6.21 -6.93 6.49
CA LEU A 113 -7.51 -7.59 6.35
C LEU A 113 -7.53 -8.68 5.27
N LEU A 114 -6.72 -8.55 4.21
CA LEU A 114 -6.54 -9.62 3.23
C LEU A 114 -5.85 -10.86 3.84
N GLY A 115 -4.91 -10.65 4.77
CA GLY A 115 -4.17 -11.74 5.41
C GLY A 115 -4.88 -12.37 6.60
N GLU A 116 -5.49 -11.55 7.45
CA GLU A 116 -6.07 -12.00 8.72
C GLU A 116 -7.60 -12.14 8.68
N GLY A 117 -8.27 -11.49 7.73
CA GLY A 117 -9.73 -11.38 7.70
C GLY A 117 -10.29 -10.51 8.84
N GLY A 118 -11.58 -10.68 9.14
CA GLY A 118 -12.26 -9.95 10.23
C GLY A 118 -12.45 -8.46 9.96
N LYS A 119 -12.46 -7.66 11.03
CA LYS A 119 -12.54 -6.20 11.01
C LYS A 119 -11.24 -5.59 11.48
N ILE A 120 -10.97 -4.34 11.09
CA ILE A 120 -9.71 -3.68 11.46
C ILE A 120 -9.52 -3.53 12.98
N HIS A 121 -10.62 -3.39 13.74
CA HIS A 121 -10.57 -3.32 15.20
C HIS A 121 -10.21 -4.66 15.87
N ASP A 122 -10.33 -5.79 15.18
CA ASP A 122 -9.85 -7.08 15.69
C ASP A 122 -8.31 -7.12 15.74
N HIS A 123 -7.67 -6.23 14.96
CA HIS A 123 -6.21 -6.14 14.79
C HIS A 123 -5.62 -4.87 15.42
N GLN A 124 -6.32 -4.27 16.38
CA GLN A 124 -5.84 -3.06 17.06
C GLN A 124 -4.92 -3.40 18.24
N VAL A 125 -3.96 -2.51 18.49
CA VAL A 125 -3.23 -2.52 19.77
C VAL A 125 -4.14 -1.90 20.83
N ILE A 126 -4.37 -2.62 21.93
CA ILE A 126 -5.22 -2.14 23.03
C ILE A 126 -4.33 -1.72 24.19
N PHE A 127 -4.53 -0.50 24.68
CA PHE A 127 -3.93 -0.04 25.92
C PHE A 127 -4.96 -0.08 27.05
N GLU A 128 -4.67 -0.85 28.08
CA GLU A 128 -5.42 -0.92 29.33
C GLU A 128 -4.62 -0.16 30.41
N PRO A 129 -5.13 0.99 30.92
CA PRO A 129 -4.45 1.74 31.96
C PRO A 129 -4.21 0.88 33.22
N PRO A 130 -3.11 1.14 33.97
CA PRO A 130 -2.15 2.22 33.75
C PRO A 130 -1.00 1.88 32.78
N ASP A 131 -0.75 0.62 32.46
CA ASP A 131 0.52 0.20 31.85
C ASP A 131 0.45 -1.08 30.98
N LYS A 132 -0.74 -1.60 30.68
CA LYS A 132 -0.88 -2.85 29.93
C LYS A 132 -1.15 -2.60 28.45
N ILE A 133 -0.30 -3.15 27.59
CA ILE A 133 -0.46 -3.12 26.14
C ILE A 133 -0.73 -4.55 25.65
N ILE A 134 -1.82 -4.73 24.90
CA ILE A 134 -2.20 -5.98 24.26
C ILE A 134 -1.97 -5.82 22.75
N TYR A 135 -1.05 -6.61 22.22
CA TYR A 135 -0.78 -6.66 20.79
C TYR A 135 -1.66 -7.74 20.12
N PRO A 136 -2.22 -7.46 18.94
CA PRO A 136 -2.89 -8.49 18.16
C PRO A 136 -1.85 -9.52 17.68
N THR A 137 -2.28 -10.77 17.51
CA THR A 137 -1.46 -11.77 16.81
C THR A 137 -1.75 -11.66 15.33
N LEU A 138 -0.72 -11.38 14.53
CA LEU A 138 -0.83 -11.30 13.07
C LEU A 138 -0.05 -12.45 12.44
N SER A 139 -0.60 -13.05 11.39
CA SER A 139 0.06 -14.08 10.58
C SER A 139 1.19 -13.49 9.72
N ASN A 140 1.86 -14.34 8.93
CA ASN A 140 2.80 -13.89 7.89
C ASN A 140 2.14 -13.81 6.50
N HIS A 141 0.82 -14.01 6.38
CA HIS A 141 0.11 -14.12 5.09
C HIS A 141 -0.44 -12.78 4.59
N ARG A 142 0.40 -11.73 4.59
CA ARG A 142 0.00 -10.41 4.12
C ARG A 142 0.54 -10.14 2.72
N VAL A 143 -0.27 -9.51 1.87
CA VAL A 143 0.21 -9.02 0.58
C VAL A 143 1.24 -7.91 0.79
N PRO A 144 2.35 -7.91 0.03
CA PRO A 144 3.35 -6.85 0.11
C PRO A 144 2.78 -5.50 -0.33
N ILE A 145 3.38 -4.43 0.17
CA ILE A 145 3.03 -3.05 -0.18
C ILE A 145 4.25 -2.38 -0.79
N VAL A 146 4.07 -1.79 -1.97
CA VAL A 146 5.01 -0.85 -2.57
C VAL A 146 4.45 0.56 -2.36
N ALA A 147 5.24 1.44 -1.76
CA ALA A 147 4.81 2.81 -1.44
C ALA A 147 5.50 3.82 -2.36
N VAL A 148 4.70 4.69 -2.98
CA VAL A 148 5.10 5.71 -3.96
C VAL A 148 4.63 7.10 -3.54
#